data_AF-A0A822FDE8-F1
#
_entry.id   AF-A0A822FDE8-F1
#
_cell.length_a   1.000
_cell.length_b   1.000
_cell.length_c   1.000
_cell.angle_alpha   90.00
_cell.angle_beta   90.00
_cell.angle_gamma   90.00
#
_symmetry.space_group_name_H-M   'P 1'
#
loop_
_entity.id
_entity.type
_entity.pdbx_description
1 polymer ?
#
loop_
_entity_poly.entity_id
_entity_poly.type
_entity_poly.pdbx_seq_one_letter_code
_entity_poly.pdbx_strand_id
1 'polypeptide(L)'
;MSEAPTKYKVLFYNKLNNHQHIINTFGFVENNFGTITLLQERASHGHFQELLKKKLFEPSSMVLIVIFLQIIDAMVYNVGKGMIHDDLRCSNVLVFQMDSSKPEENFVKLTNFALARPNKPSLLDDRRSTIPVEYCAPEILRSAGRLNYSELSEIYSMGVLMWEACSQGHTPYG
;
A
#
# COMPACT_ATOMS: atom_id res chain seq x y z
N MET A 1 -12.24 -22.24 -18.79
CA MET A 1 -12.19 -21.15 -17.78
C MET A 1 -11.31 -21.62 -16.65
N SER A 2 -10.13 -21.04 -16.43
CA SER A 2 -9.24 -21.49 -15.33
C SER A 2 -9.69 -20.83 -14.03
N GLU A 3 -10.39 -21.55 -13.16
CA GLU A 3 -10.85 -21.07 -11.84
C GLU A 3 -9.71 -20.81 -10.84
N ALA A 4 -8.51 -21.35 -11.09
CA ALA A 4 -7.40 -21.33 -10.14
C ALA A 4 -6.85 -19.92 -9.81
N PRO A 5 -6.52 -19.03 -10.78
CA PRO A 5 -5.87 -17.74 -10.49
C PRO A 5 -6.77 -16.78 -9.71
N THR A 6 -8.08 -16.78 -10.01
CA THR A 6 -9.08 -15.95 -9.34
C THR A 6 -9.23 -16.37 -7.88
N LYS A 7 -9.35 -17.68 -7.60
CA LYS A 7 -9.50 -18.21 -6.24
C LYS A 7 -8.31 -17.85 -5.33
N TYR A 8 -7.07 -17.91 -5.83
CA TYR A 8 -5.89 -17.53 -5.06
C TYR A 8 -5.85 -16.04 -4.71
N LYS A 9 -6.22 -15.15 -5.64
CA LYS A 9 -6.32 -13.70 -5.36
C LYS A 9 -7.36 -13.41 -4.28
N VAL A 10 -8.50 -14.07 -4.33
CA VAL A 10 -9.59 -13.87 -3.36
C VAL A 10 -9.18 -14.31 -1.96
N LEU A 11 -8.57 -15.50 -1.85
CA LEU A 11 -8.03 -15.98 -0.59
C LEU A 11 -6.95 -15.05 -0.03
N PHE A 12 -6.15 -14.43 -0.90
CA PHE A 12 -5.16 -13.43 -0.50
C PHE A 12 -5.83 -12.20 0.12
N TYR A 13 -6.78 -11.56 -0.58
CA TYR A 13 -7.46 -10.36 -0.04
C TYR A 13 -8.28 -10.65 1.22
N ASN A 14 -8.91 -11.82 1.34
CA ASN A 14 -9.61 -12.21 2.57
C ASN A 14 -8.68 -12.34 3.77
N LYS A 15 -7.42 -12.74 3.58
CA LYS A 15 -6.42 -12.82 4.67
C LYS A 15 -5.99 -11.44 5.19
N LEU A 16 -6.16 -10.38 4.39
CA LEU A 16 -5.75 -9.02 4.73
C LEU A 16 -6.77 -8.27 5.59
N ASN A 17 -8.05 -8.64 5.54
CA ASN A 17 -9.18 -7.94 6.18
C ASN A 17 -9.18 -7.89 7.74
N ASN A 18 -8.16 -8.41 8.41
CA ASN A 18 -8.13 -8.52 9.88
C ASN A 18 -7.23 -7.46 10.53
N HIS A 19 -7.07 -6.30 9.89
CA HIS A 19 -6.28 -5.19 10.43
C HIS A 19 -6.99 -3.86 10.23
N GLN A 20 -7.06 -3.03 11.26
CA GLN A 20 -7.80 -1.78 11.24
C GLN A 20 -7.25 -0.78 10.20
N HIS A 21 -5.94 -0.80 9.94
CA HIS A 21 -5.25 0.06 8.98
C HIS A 21 -5.01 -0.59 7.61
N ILE A 22 -5.74 -1.65 7.28
CA ILE A 22 -5.75 -2.26 5.94
C ILE A 22 -7.18 -2.19 5.39
N ILE A 23 -7.30 -1.85 4.11
CA ILE A 23 -8.59 -1.73 3.45
C ILE A 23 -9.35 -3.07 3.47
N ASN A 24 -10.58 -3.03 3.96
CA ASN A 24 -11.48 -4.17 3.96
C ASN A 24 -11.99 -4.43 2.53
N THR A 25 -11.81 -5.67 2.09
CA THR A 25 -12.30 -6.18 0.82
C THR A 25 -13.47 -7.13 1.08
N PHE A 26 -14.68 -6.71 0.72
CA PHE A 26 -15.90 -7.49 0.93
C PHE A 26 -16.03 -8.64 -0.07
N GLY A 27 -15.44 -8.50 -1.25
CA GLY A 27 -15.49 -9.52 -2.29
C GLY A 27 -14.97 -9.01 -3.62
N PHE A 28 -15.39 -9.66 -4.69
CA PHE A 28 -14.99 -9.34 -6.05
C PHE A 28 -16.10 -9.68 -7.03
N VAL A 29 -16.03 -9.07 -8.21
CA VAL A 29 -16.88 -9.37 -9.36
C VAL A 29 -15.96 -9.64 -10.54
N GLU A 30 -16.24 -10.70 -11.29
CA GLU A 30 -15.56 -10.99 -12.55
C GLU A 30 -16.53 -10.68 -13.70
N ASN A 31 -16.10 -9.84 -14.65
CA ASN A 31 -16.92 -9.54 -15.83
C ASN A 31 -16.71 -10.60 -16.94
N ASN A 32 -17.54 -10.54 -17.98
CA ASN A 32 -17.47 -11.47 -19.12
C ASN A 32 -16.15 -11.43 -19.90
N PHE A 33 -15.28 -10.45 -19.64
CA PHE A 33 -13.96 -10.29 -20.24
C PHE A 33 -12.83 -10.78 -19.32
N GLY A 34 -13.15 -11.40 -18.18
CA GLY A 34 -12.18 -11.90 -17.20
C GLY A 34 -11.50 -10.81 -16.36
N THR A 35 -12.05 -9.59 -16.36
CA THR A 35 -11.57 -8.52 -15.47
C THR A 35 -12.15 -8.71 -14.09
N ILE A 36 -11.28 -8.76 -13.09
CA ILE A 36 -11.66 -8.85 -11.68
C ILE A 36 -11.72 -7.43 -11.09
N THR A 37 -12.88 -7.06 -10.55
CA THR A 37 -13.09 -5.83 -9.79
C THR A 37 -13.27 -6.18 -8.32
N LEU A 38 -12.54 -5.51 -7.42
CA LEU A 38 -12.68 -5.70 -5.98
C LEU A 38 -13.79 -4.81 -5.43
N LEU A 39 -14.62 -5.35 -4.54
CA LEU A 39 -15.57 -4.58 -3.74
C LEU A 39 -14.93 -4.31 -2.38
N GLN A 40 -14.66 -3.05 -2.08
CA GLN A 40 -13.93 -2.64 -0.87
C GLN A 40 -14.71 -1.58 -0.09
N GLU A 41 -14.36 -1.41 1.18
CA GLU A 41 -14.89 -0.30 1.97
C GLU A 41 -14.51 1.06 1.36
N ARG A 42 -15.38 2.06 1.54
CA ARG A 42 -15.18 3.39 0.96
C ARG A 42 -14.42 4.29 1.92
N ALA A 43 -13.31 4.84 1.46
CA ALA A 43 -12.65 5.97 2.10
C ALA A 43 -13.39 7.27 1.79
N SER A 44 -13.78 8.02 2.83
CA SER A 44 -14.56 9.25 2.73
C SER A 44 -13.79 10.41 2.09
N HIS A 45 -12.46 10.44 2.26
CA HIS A 45 -11.61 11.56 1.81
C HIS A 45 -10.69 11.19 0.63
N GLY A 46 -10.66 9.92 0.22
CA GLY A 46 -9.85 9.48 -0.94
C GLY A 46 -8.38 9.26 -0.60
N HIS A 47 -7.50 9.51 -1.58
CA HIS A 47 -6.07 9.18 -1.50
C HIS A 47 -5.27 10.29 -0.81
N PHE A 48 -4.37 9.89 0.10
CA PHE A 48 -3.57 10.83 0.88
C PHE A 48 -2.70 11.75 0.00
N GLN A 49 -2.05 11.21 -1.03
CA GLN A 49 -1.25 12.01 -1.98
C GLN A 49 -2.07 13.12 -2.63
N GLU A 50 -3.30 12.82 -3.06
CA GLU A 50 -4.15 13.79 -3.75
C GLU A 50 -4.58 14.91 -2.80
N LEU A 51 -4.92 14.57 -1.57
CA LEU A 51 -5.29 15.52 -0.53
C LEU A 51 -4.14 16.49 -0.20
N LEU A 52 -2.91 15.98 -0.11
CA LEU A 52 -1.70 16.79 0.09
C LEU A 52 -1.44 17.73 -1.10
N LYS A 53 -1.39 17.18 -2.33
CA LYS A 53 -1.12 17.97 -3.56
C LYS A 53 -2.14 19.08 -3.78
N LYS A 54 -3.41 18.81 -3.48
CA LYS A 54 -4.51 19.78 -3.62
C LYS A 54 -4.64 20.73 -2.43
N LYS A 55 -3.79 20.59 -1.40
CA LYS A 55 -3.87 21.34 -0.14
C LYS A 55 -5.25 21.25 0.53
N LEU A 56 -5.93 20.12 0.34
CA LEU A 56 -7.18 19.81 1.03
C LEU A 56 -6.92 19.23 2.42
N PHE A 57 -5.70 18.79 2.66
CA PHE A 57 -5.22 18.35 3.95
C PHE A 57 -3.78 18.82 4.15
N GLU A 58 -3.56 19.65 5.16
CA GLU A 58 -2.24 20.18 5.54
C GLU A 58 -1.94 19.69 6.97
N PRO A 59 -1.46 18.44 7.13
CA PRO A 59 -1.23 17.85 8.43
C PRO A 59 -0.02 18.50 9.13
N SER A 60 -0.14 18.71 10.44
CA SER A 60 1.03 19.05 11.27
C SER A 60 1.99 17.85 11.40
N SER A 61 3.21 18.08 11.86
CA SER A 61 4.18 16.99 12.10
C SER A 61 3.64 15.92 13.04
N MET A 62 2.84 16.28 14.04
CA MET A 62 2.23 15.32 14.97
C MET A 62 1.17 14.46 14.27
N VAL A 63 0.35 15.06 13.39
CA VAL A 63 -0.63 14.31 12.58
C VAL A 63 0.09 13.35 11.64
N LEU A 64 1.18 13.78 11.00
CA LEU A 64 1.99 12.91 10.15
C LEU A 64 2.58 11.73 10.92
N ILE A 65 3.11 11.95 12.12
CA ILE A 65 3.63 10.86 12.99
C ILE A 65 2.53 9.84 13.26
N VAL A 66 1.32 10.28 13.63
CA VAL A 66 0.19 9.36 13.88
C VAL A 66 -0.15 8.57 12.61
N ILE A 67 -0.24 9.22 11.45
CA ILE A 67 -0.49 8.54 10.17
C ILE A 67 0.60 7.51 9.86
N PHE A 68 1.87 7.84 10.07
CA PHE A 68 2.99 6.92 9.84
C PHE A 68 2.93 5.70 10.76
N LEU A 69 2.59 5.88 12.03
CA LEU A 69 2.44 4.78 12.98
C LEU A 69 1.32 3.82 12.53
N GLN A 70 0.19 4.33 12.03
CA GLN A 70 -0.89 3.51 11.49
C GLN A 70 -0.46 2.67 10.27
N ILE A 71 0.33 3.27 9.37
CA ILE A 71 0.88 2.58 8.20
C ILE A 71 1.87 1.50 8.63
N ILE A 72 2.77 1.81 9.57
CA ILE A 72 3.75 0.86 10.10
C ILE A 72 3.07 -0.31 10.81
N ASP A 73 1.99 -0.06 11.57
CA ASP A 73 1.20 -1.12 12.21
C ASP A 73 0.64 -2.11 11.17
N ALA A 74 0.10 -1.60 10.06
CA ALA A 74 -0.34 -2.43 8.94
C ALA A 74 0.82 -3.20 8.26
N MET A 75 2.00 -2.59 8.14
CA MET A 75 3.20 -3.26 7.60
C MET A 75 3.63 -4.42 8.52
N VAL A 76 3.71 -4.20 9.83
CA VAL A 76 4.05 -5.23 10.82
C VAL A 76 3.06 -6.38 10.75
N TYR A 77 1.77 -6.10 10.61
CA TYR A 77 0.75 -7.13 10.42
C TYR A 77 1.00 -7.96 9.14
N ASN A 78 1.29 -7.33 8.01
CA ASN A 78 1.57 -8.03 6.74
C ASN A 78 2.82 -8.91 6.84
N VAL A 79 3.89 -8.38 7.41
CA VAL A 79 5.14 -9.11 7.66
C VAL A 79 4.88 -10.34 8.55
N GLY A 80 4.06 -10.19 9.59
CA GLY A 80 3.61 -11.31 10.43
C GLY A 80 2.78 -12.37 9.69
N LYS A 81 2.21 -12.04 8.52
CA LYS A 81 1.57 -12.98 7.59
C LYS A 81 2.52 -13.51 6.51
N GLY A 82 3.81 -13.17 6.58
CA GLY A 82 4.83 -13.54 5.60
C GLY A 82 4.76 -12.76 4.29
N MET A 83 4.08 -11.61 4.29
CA MET A 83 3.81 -10.80 3.10
C MET A 83 4.39 -9.40 3.25
N ILE A 84 4.73 -8.79 2.12
CA ILE A 84 5.04 -7.36 2.00
C ILE A 84 4.12 -6.74 0.94
N HIS A 85 3.88 -5.42 1.03
CA HIS A 85 3.00 -4.68 0.14
C HIS A 85 3.59 -4.46 -1.25
N ASP A 86 4.91 -4.23 -1.36
CA ASP A 86 5.65 -3.99 -2.61
C ASP A 86 5.37 -2.66 -3.34
N ASP A 87 4.47 -1.82 -2.84
CA ASP A 87 4.06 -0.56 -3.50
C ASP A 87 3.65 0.48 -2.44
N LEU A 88 4.51 0.72 -1.46
CA LEU A 88 4.25 1.75 -0.45
C LEU A 88 4.54 3.14 -1.00
N ARG A 89 3.48 3.95 -1.09
CA ARG A 89 3.47 5.35 -1.56
C ARG A 89 2.20 6.04 -1.07
N CYS A 90 2.18 7.37 -0.94
CA CYS A 90 1.03 8.10 -0.41
C CYS A 90 -0.24 7.92 -1.25
N SER A 91 -0.13 7.60 -2.54
CA SER A 91 -1.32 7.30 -3.38
C SER A 91 -1.96 5.94 -3.04
N ASN A 92 -1.27 5.06 -2.31
CA ASN A 92 -1.81 3.80 -1.82
C ASN A 92 -2.22 3.87 -0.34
N VAL A 93 -2.30 5.09 0.22
CA VAL A 93 -2.87 5.37 1.54
C VAL A 93 -4.22 6.05 1.35
N LEU A 94 -5.27 5.50 1.95
CA LEU A 94 -6.62 6.05 1.94
C LEU A 94 -6.96 6.73 3.27
N VAL A 95 -7.59 7.89 3.19
CA VAL A 95 -7.95 8.72 4.35
C VAL A 95 -9.44 8.57 4.67
N PHE A 96 -9.74 8.16 5.89
CA PHE A 96 -11.09 7.94 6.42
C PHE A 96 -11.52 9.05 7.38
N GLN A 97 -10.59 9.56 8.18
CA GLN A 97 -10.80 10.71 9.04
C GLN A 97 -9.56 11.60 8.96
N MET A 98 -9.77 12.91 8.85
CA MET A 98 -8.70 13.89 8.81
C MET A 98 -9.06 15.12 9.63
N ASP A 99 -8.15 15.54 10.51
CA ASP A 99 -8.22 16.79 11.26
C ASP A 99 -6.78 17.26 11.55
N SER A 100 -6.37 18.35 10.91
CA SER A 100 -5.03 18.92 11.05
C SER A 100 -4.70 19.39 12.48
N SER A 101 -5.72 19.64 13.29
CA SER A 101 -5.60 20.14 14.67
C SER A 101 -5.61 19.03 15.73
N LYS A 102 -6.02 17.81 15.37
CA LYS A 102 -6.20 16.70 16.30
C LYS A 102 -5.53 15.41 15.80
N PRO A 103 -4.23 15.21 16.12
CA PRO A 103 -3.47 14.06 15.66
C PRO A 103 -4.20 12.72 15.80
N GLU A 104 -4.74 12.43 16.98
CA GLU A 104 -5.38 11.14 17.31
C GLU A 104 -6.73 10.90 16.62
N GLU A 105 -7.37 11.91 16.03
CA GLU A 105 -8.64 11.75 15.29
C GLU A 105 -8.40 11.43 13.79
N ASN A 106 -7.15 11.38 13.34
CA ASN A 106 -6.83 11.02 11.96
C ASN A 106 -6.82 9.49 11.82
N PHE A 107 -7.40 8.99 10.72
CA PHE A 107 -7.50 7.55 10.48
C PHE A 107 -7.25 7.23 9.02
N VAL A 108 -6.24 6.38 8.77
CA VAL A 108 -5.82 5.96 7.43
C VAL A 108 -5.78 4.44 7.30
N LYS A 109 -5.87 3.97 6.06
CA LYS A 109 -5.69 2.56 5.70
C LYS A 109 -4.83 2.39 4.46
N LEU A 110 -3.99 1.36 4.45
CA LEU A 110 -3.29 0.90 3.25
C LEU A 110 -4.25 0.21 2.27
N THR A 111 -4.05 0.45 0.98
CA THR A 111 -4.82 -0.16 -0.11
C THR A 111 -3.92 -0.59 -1.26
N ASN A 112 -4.50 -1.20 -2.29
CA ASN A 112 -3.82 -1.60 -3.52
C ASN A 112 -2.69 -2.62 -3.31
N PHE A 113 -3.07 -3.80 -2.81
CA PHE A 113 -2.19 -4.96 -2.64
C PHE A 113 -1.97 -5.75 -3.94
N ALA A 114 -2.11 -5.12 -5.11
CA ALA A 114 -2.00 -5.81 -6.40
C ALA A 114 -0.58 -6.37 -6.66
N LEU A 115 0.44 -5.71 -6.09
CA LEU A 115 1.84 -6.08 -6.21
C LEU A 115 2.40 -6.87 -5.01
N ALA A 116 1.60 -6.98 -3.94
CA ALA A 116 1.96 -7.65 -2.71
C ALA A 116 2.41 -9.09 -2.95
N ARG A 117 3.39 -9.53 -2.15
CA ARG A 117 4.12 -10.77 -2.38
C ARG A 117 4.72 -11.34 -1.09
N PRO A 118 5.17 -12.61 -1.11
CA PRO A 118 5.90 -13.17 0.01
C PRO A 118 7.16 -12.33 0.31
N ASN A 119 7.48 -12.20 1.60
CA ASN A 119 8.68 -11.53 2.12
C ASN A 119 10.01 -12.20 1.66
N LYS A 120 9.92 -13.39 1.06
CA LYS A 120 11.04 -14.07 0.39
C LYS A 120 10.50 -14.67 -0.91
N PRO A 121 10.39 -13.88 -1.97
CA PRO A 121 9.78 -14.33 -3.21
C PRO A 121 10.65 -15.38 -3.89
N SER A 122 9.99 -16.35 -4.50
CA SER A 122 10.61 -17.39 -5.32
C SER A 122 10.53 -17.04 -6.81
N LEU A 123 11.19 -17.82 -7.68
CA LEU A 123 11.07 -17.66 -9.14
C LEU A 123 9.62 -17.73 -9.64
N LEU A 124 8.72 -18.39 -8.90
CA LEU A 124 7.29 -18.48 -9.23
C LEU A 124 6.53 -17.18 -8.95
N ASP A 125 7.11 -16.31 -8.11
CA ASP A 125 6.53 -15.03 -7.70
C ASP A 125 6.99 -13.86 -8.59
N ASP A 126 7.91 -14.11 -9.53
CA ASP A 126 8.44 -13.10 -10.45
C ASP A 126 7.40 -12.73 -11.51
N ARG A 127 6.53 -11.78 -11.14
CA ARG A 127 5.54 -11.20 -12.04
C ARG A 127 6.18 -10.07 -12.84
N ARG A 128 6.07 -10.11 -14.18
CA ARG A 128 6.34 -8.92 -15.02
C ARG A 128 5.27 -7.86 -14.74
N SER A 129 5.58 -6.88 -13.90
CA SER A 129 4.82 -5.63 -13.79
C SER A 129 5.75 -4.43 -13.87
N THR A 130 5.18 -3.23 -13.98
CA THR A 130 5.95 -1.99 -13.84
C THR A 130 6.49 -1.90 -12.40
N ILE A 131 7.75 -1.49 -12.24
CA ILE A 131 8.37 -1.23 -10.95
C ILE A 131 8.22 0.26 -10.66
N PRO A 132 7.73 0.68 -9.47
CA PRO A 132 7.72 2.07 -9.06
C PRO A 132 9.15 2.51 -8.70
N VAL A 133 9.94 2.90 -9.70
CA VAL A 133 11.39 3.15 -9.58
C VAL A 133 11.71 4.14 -8.45
N GLU A 134 10.87 5.16 -8.28
CA GLU A 134 11.02 6.22 -7.29
C GLU A 134 10.86 5.75 -5.84
N TYR A 135 10.19 4.61 -5.62
CA TYR A 135 9.95 4.07 -4.27
C TYR A 135 10.78 2.80 -4.02
N CYS A 136 11.61 2.43 -4.97
CA CYS A 136 12.26 1.12 -5.01
C CYS A 136 13.65 1.17 -4.35
N ALA A 137 13.91 0.22 -3.46
CA ALA A 137 15.20 0.11 -2.80
C ALA A 137 16.33 -0.21 -3.79
N PRO A 138 17.56 0.28 -3.57
CA PRO A 138 18.66 0.15 -4.53
C PRO A 138 19.04 -1.31 -4.84
N GLU A 139 18.93 -2.22 -3.87
CA GLU A 139 19.17 -3.65 -4.04
C GLU A 139 18.18 -4.32 -5.01
N ILE A 140 16.97 -3.77 -5.13
CA ILE A 140 15.96 -4.23 -6.06
C ILE A 140 16.28 -3.72 -7.47
N LEU A 141 16.68 -2.46 -7.60
CA LEU A 141 17.07 -1.85 -8.87
C LEU A 141 18.32 -2.48 -9.48
N ARG A 142 19.24 -3.00 -8.63
CA ARG A 142 20.47 -3.67 -9.07
C ARG A 142 20.27 -5.12 -9.51
N SER A 143 19.20 -5.76 -9.08
CA SER A 143 18.88 -7.13 -9.50
C SER A 143 18.12 -7.17 -10.81
N ALA A 144 18.48 -8.12 -11.68
CA ALA A 144 17.75 -8.43 -12.92
C ALA A 144 16.44 -9.21 -12.67
N GLY A 145 15.75 -8.95 -11.55
CA GLY A 145 14.55 -9.68 -11.14
C GLY A 145 14.05 -9.29 -9.74
N ARG A 146 12.89 -9.83 -9.36
CA ARG A 146 12.17 -9.44 -8.13
C ARG A 146 12.43 -10.35 -6.94
N LEU A 147 13.54 -11.09 -6.95
CA LEU A 147 13.87 -12.06 -5.90
C LEU A 147 14.42 -11.43 -4.63
N ASN A 148 14.88 -10.17 -4.72
CA ASN A 148 15.52 -9.46 -3.60
C ASN A 148 14.52 -8.68 -2.73
N TYR A 149 13.23 -8.69 -3.08
CA TYR A 149 12.22 -8.03 -2.27
C TYR A 149 12.10 -8.69 -0.89
N SER A 150 12.07 -7.85 0.13
CA SER A 150 12.07 -8.24 1.55
C SER A 150 11.47 -7.12 2.41
N GLU A 151 11.29 -7.38 3.70
CA GLU A 151 10.90 -6.36 4.69
C GLU A 151 11.82 -5.13 4.62
N LEU A 152 13.11 -5.31 4.36
CA LEU A 152 14.08 -4.21 4.29
C LEU A 152 13.81 -3.29 3.09
N SER A 153 13.47 -3.89 1.94
CA SER A 153 13.08 -3.10 0.77
C SER A 153 11.76 -2.34 0.99
N GLU A 154 10.85 -2.92 1.78
CA GLU A 154 9.59 -2.26 2.14
C GLU A 154 9.82 -1.10 3.14
N ILE A 155 10.76 -1.26 4.09
CA ILE A 155 11.21 -0.17 4.98
C ILE A 155 11.78 1.00 4.17
N TYR A 156 12.54 0.72 3.11
CA TYR A 156 13.03 1.78 2.21
C TYR A 156 11.85 2.54 1.56
N SER A 157 10.89 1.83 0.98
CA SER A 157 9.70 2.44 0.38
C SER A 157 8.88 3.25 1.40
N MET A 158 8.80 2.80 2.65
CA MET A 158 8.18 3.57 3.74
C MET A 158 8.92 4.89 4.01
N GLY A 159 10.26 4.88 3.96
CA GLY A 159 11.05 6.11 4.06
C GLY A 159 10.75 7.11 2.94
N VAL A 160 10.60 6.64 1.71
CA VAL A 160 10.20 7.48 0.56
C VAL A 160 8.76 8.00 0.74
N LEU A 161 7.84 7.17 1.22
CA LEU A 161 6.46 7.59 1.55
C LEU A 161 6.46 8.70 2.61
N MET A 162 7.25 8.57 3.69
CA MET A 162 7.38 9.62 4.70
C MET A 162 7.89 10.93 4.10
N TRP A 163 8.91 10.85 3.23
CA TRP A 163 9.43 12.02 2.53
C TRP A 163 8.36 12.67 1.64
N GLU A 164 7.61 11.87 0.88
CA GLU A 164 6.52 12.33 0.01
C GLU A 164 5.43 13.04 0.83
N ALA A 165 5.06 12.50 1.99
CA ALA A 165 4.07 13.13 2.86
C ALA A 165 4.58 14.47 3.43
N CYS A 166 5.82 14.51 3.90
CA CYS A 166 6.46 15.72 4.43
C CYS A 166 6.69 16.80 3.35
N SER A 167 6.82 16.40 2.08
CA SER A 167 6.97 17.30 0.93
C SER A 167 5.64 17.72 0.31
N GLN A 168 4.53 17.57 1.04
CA GLN A 168 3.18 17.93 0.58
C GLN A 168 2.76 17.16 -0.68
N GLY A 169 3.18 15.91 -0.79
CA GLY A 169 2.85 15.02 -1.90
C GLY A 169 3.69 15.25 -3.15
N HIS A 170 4.82 15.94 -3.09
CA HIS A 170 5.70 16.05 -4.26
C HIS A 170 6.21 14.69 -4.71
N THR A 171 6.37 14.53 -6.02
CA THR A 171 6.94 13.32 -6.60
C THR A 171 8.40 13.18 -6.13
N PRO A 172 8.82 12.02 -5.59
CA PRO A 172 10.21 11.81 -5.23
C PRO A 172 11.14 12.02 -6.42
N TYR A 173 12.24 12.74 -6.19
CA TYR A 173 13.26 13.08 -7.19
C TYR A 173 12.78 13.96 -8.37
N GLY A 174 11.57 14.52 -8.28
CA GLY A 174 10.98 15.42 -9.28
C GLY A 174 11.10 16.91 -8.94
#